data_AF-A0A7S2H8L0-F1
#
_entry.id   AF-A0A7S2H8L0-F1
#
_cell.length_a   1.000
_cell.length_b   1.000
_cell.length_c   1.000
_cell.angle_alpha   90.00
_cell.angle_beta   90.00
_cell.angle_gamma   90.00
#
_symmetry.space_group_name_H-M   'P 1'
#
loop_
_entity.id
_entity.type
_entity.pdbx_description
1 polymer ?
#
loop_
_entity_poly.entity_id
_entity_poly.type
_entity_poly.pdbx_seq_one_letter_code
_entity_poly.pdbx_strand_id
1 'polypeptide(L)'
;EAKVDEENPNLDPFLSLLEVEGDTLNKYMCSVELQMGKETHIKTLSKDKAEKGMEALIKATYGALFTHVVNLINASISNEEFMPTESAIGVLDIFGFESFETNSFEQLCINYCNEILQQQFNTVVFKKEKEEYEKDEIS
;
A
#
# COMPACT_ATOMS: atom_id res chain seq x y z
N GLU A 1 20.33 9.86 -21.64
CA GLU A 1 18.92 10.15 -21.35
C GLU A 1 18.16 8.84 -21.29
N ALA A 2 17.04 8.75 -20.57
CA ALA A 2 16.28 7.52 -20.47
C ALA A 2 15.66 7.14 -21.84
N LYS A 3 15.73 5.86 -22.20
CA LYS A 3 15.05 5.27 -23.35
C LYS A 3 14.71 3.82 -22.98
N VAL A 4 13.56 3.33 -23.45
CA VAL A 4 13.23 1.90 -23.41
C VAL A 4 14.27 1.11 -24.22
N ASP A 5 14.69 -0.01 -23.63
CA ASP A 5 15.60 -0.95 -24.26
C ASP A 5 14.80 -1.93 -25.13
N GLU A 6 14.81 -1.67 -26.44
CA GLU A 6 14.12 -2.48 -27.45
C GLU A 6 14.72 -3.89 -27.60
N GLU A 7 15.96 -4.12 -27.12
CA GLU A 7 16.60 -5.44 -27.17
C GLU A 7 16.27 -6.30 -25.95
N ASN A 8 15.53 -5.75 -24.96
CA ASN A 8 15.17 -6.50 -23.76
C ASN A 8 14.16 -7.62 -24.10
N PRO A 9 14.50 -8.89 -23.85
CA PRO A 9 13.63 -10.02 -24.21
C PRO A 9 12.30 -10.05 -23.44
N ASN A 10 12.19 -9.29 -22.35
CA ASN A 10 10.96 -9.18 -21.55
C ASN A 10 10.05 -8.04 -21.98
N LEU A 11 10.47 -7.19 -22.94
CA LEU A 11 9.68 -6.05 -23.39
C LEU A 11 8.39 -6.50 -24.10
N ASP A 12 8.48 -7.38 -25.09
CA ASP A 12 7.29 -7.85 -25.83
C ASP A 12 6.26 -8.56 -24.93
N PRO A 13 6.64 -9.49 -24.03
CA PRO A 13 5.71 -10.07 -23.08
C PRO A 13 5.05 -9.02 -22.17
N PHE A 14 5.80 -8.02 -21.70
CA PHE A 14 5.28 -6.96 -20.85
C PHE A 14 4.25 -6.09 -21.58
N LEU A 15 4.58 -5.65 -22.81
CA LEU A 15 3.69 -4.86 -23.66
C LEU A 15 2.41 -5.63 -23.99
N SER A 16 2.55 -6.93 -24.31
CA SER A 16 1.39 -7.79 -24.59
C SER A 16 0.52 -8.04 -23.36
N LEU A 17 1.11 -8.23 -22.18
CA LEU A 17 0.37 -8.51 -20.95
C LEU A 17 -0.46 -7.29 -20.50
N LEU A 18 0.12 -6.10 -20.63
CA LEU A 18 -0.52 -4.85 -20.21
C LEU A 18 -1.28 -4.15 -21.34
N GLU A 19 -1.28 -4.73 -22.54
CA GLU A 19 -1.93 -4.19 -23.74
C GLU A 19 -1.53 -2.73 -24.03
N VAL A 20 -0.23 -2.45 -23.95
CA VAL A 20 0.34 -1.11 -24.19
C VAL A 20 1.37 -1.15 -25.31
N GLU A 21 1.48 -0.05 -26.05
CA GLU A 21 2.46 0.10 -27.13
C GLU A 21 3.82 0.56 -26.61
N GLY A 22 4.90 0.11 -27.25
CA GLY A 22 6.28 0.46 -26.87
C GLY A 22 6.56 1.97 -26.91
N ASP A 23 6.05 2.66 -27.93
CA ASP A 23 6.19 4.12 -28.05
C ASP A 23 5.47 4.87 -26.93
N THR A 24 4.29 4.38 -26.56
CA THR A 24 3.50 4.90 -25.42
C THR A 24 4.28 4.70 -24.12
N LEU A 25 4.80 3.49 -23.88
CA LEU A 25 5.62 3.21 -22.70
C LEU A 25 6.85 4.13 -22.63
N ASN A 26 7.58 4.27 -23.73
CA ASN A 26 8.78 5.11 -23.79
C ASN A 26 8.45 6.58 -23.53
N LYS A 27 7.35 7.10 -24.11
CA LYS A 27 6.91 8.47 -23.88
C LYS A 27 6.63 8.74 -22.40
N TYR A 28 5.84 7.89 -21.75
CA TYR A 28 5.37 8.14 -20.39
C TYR A 28 6.37 7.74 -19.29
N MET A 29 7.25 6.76 -19.56
CA MET A 29 8.24 6.31 -18.58
C MET A 29 9.58 7.04 -18.70
N CYS A 30 9.94 7.55 -19.88
CA CYS A 30 11.24 8.18 -20.12
C CYS A 30 11.17 9.70 -20.27
N SER A 31 9.99 10.31 -20.32
CA SER A 31 9.83 11.77 -20.43
C SER A 31 8.85 12.31 -19.40
N VAL A 32 9.01 13.59 -19.06
CA VAL A 32 8.06 14.35 -18.24
C VAL A 32 7.61 15.60 -19.00
N GLU A 33 6.32 15.87 -18.95
CA GLU A 33 5.71 17.08 -19.47
C GLU A 33 5.68 18.14 -18.38
N LEU A 34 6.34 19.27 -18.61
CA LEU A 34 6.46 20.38 -17.67
C LEU A 34 5.65 21.57 -18.20
N GLN A 35 4.63 21.96 -17.47
CA GLN A 35 3.84 23.14 -17.78
C GLN A 35 4.46 24.38 -17.12
N MET A 36 4.90 25.33 -17.93
CA MET A 36 5.48 26.61 -17.50
C MET A 36 4.65 27.76 -18.05
N GLY A 37 3.73 28.27 -17.23
CA GLY A 37 2.77 29.30 -17.65
C GLY A 37 1.80 28.75 -18.72
N LYS A 38 1.84 29.32 -19.92
CA LYS A 38 1.03 28.85 -21.08
C LYS A 38 1.78 27.86 -21.98
N GLU A 39 3.06 27.63 -21.74
CA GLU A 39 3.88 26.74 -22.55
C GLU A 39 4.04 25.37 -21.90
N THR A 40 4.12 24.35 -22.74
CA THR A 40 4.35 22.97 -22.35
C THR A 40 5.68 22.53 -22.91
N HIS A 41 6.58 22.07 -22.05
CA HIS A 41 7.91 21.61 -22.41
C HIS A 41 8.06 20.13 -22.07
N ILE A 42 8.45 19.31 -23.04
CA ILE A 42 8.74 17.88 -22.82
C ILE A 42 10.23 17.74 -22.54
N LYS A 43 10.56 17.06 -21.44
CA LYS A 43 11.94 16.81 -21.03
C LYS A 43 12.17 15.32 -20.82
N THR A 44 13.20 14.78 -21.46
CA THR A 44 13.66 13.42 -21.20
C THR A 44 14.23 13.29 -19.79
N LEU A 45 13.86 12.24 -19.09
CA LEU A 45 14.31 11.93 -17.73
C LEU A 45 15.75 11.37 -17.74
N SER A 46 16.41 11.45 -16.59
CA SER A 46 17.61 10.65 -16.32
C SER A 46 17.22 9.19 -16.12
N LYS A 47 18.16 8.26 -16.38
CA LYS A 47 17.95 6.83 -16.19
C LYS A 47 17.45 6.48 -14.78
N ASP A 48 18.12 6.99 -13.74
CA ASP A 48 17.71 6.81 -12.32
C ASP A 48 16.26 7.24 -12.03
N LYS A 49 15.79 8.34 -12.65
CA LYS A 49 14.41 8.81 -12.46
C LYS A 49 13.40 7.91 -13.18
N ALA A 50 13.73 7.45 -14.38
CA ALA A 50 12.89 6.52 -15.12
C ALA A 50 12.81 5.15 -14.42
N GLU A 51 13.91 4.66 -13.87
CA GLU A 51 13.96 3.42 -13.08
C GLU A 51 13.10 3.51 -11.82
N LYS A 52 13.22 4.60 -11.04
CA LYS A 52 12.33 4.85 -9.89
C LYS A 52 10.86 4.95 -10.29
N GLY A 53 10.57 5.56 -11.44
CA GLY A 53 9.21 5.60 -12.00
C GLY A 53 8.69 4.21 -12.32
N MET A 54 9.52 3.33 -12.89
CA MET A 54 9.17 1.94 -13.17
C MET A 54 8.95 1.15 -11.89
N GLU A 55 9.82 1.28 -10.88
CA GLU A 55 9.61 0.65 -9.57
C GLU A 55 8.29 1.09 -8.93
N ALA A 56 7.96 2.39 -9.02
CA ALA A 56 6.70 2.91 -8.52
C ALA A 56 5.50 2.32 -9.28
N LEU A 57 5.57 2.21 -10.61
CA LEU A 57 4.54 1.56 -11.43
C LEU A 57 4.35 0.10 -11.02
N ILE A 58 5.43 -0.67 -10.88
CA ILE A 58 5.39 -2.08 -10.46
C ILE A 58 4.68 -2.21 -9.10
N LYS A 59 5.08 -1.40 -8.11
CA LYS A 59 4.48 -1.40 -6.77
C LYS A 59 2.99 -1.02 -6.83
N ALA A 60 2.64 -0.02 -7.63
CA ALA A 60 1.26 0.42 -7.80
C ALA A 60 0.38 -0.64 -8.48
N THR A 61 0.85 -1.27 -9.55
CA THR A 61 0.14 -2.34 -10.25
C THR A 61 -0.09 -3.54 -9.33
N TYR A 62 0.95 -3.97 -8.59
CA TYR A 62 0.80 -5.06 -7.62
C TYR A 62 -0.18 -4.70 -6.49
N GLY A 63 -0.11 -3.48 -5.96
CA GLY A 63 -1.05 -2.98 -4.96
C GLY A 63 -2.50 -2.98 -5.47
N ALA A 64 -2.73 -2.51 -6.69
CA ALA A 64 -4.05 -2.52 -7.33
C ALA A 64 -4.59 -3.94 -7.53
N LEU A 65 -3.73 -4.89 -7.95
CA LEU A 65 -4.09 -6.29 -8.08
C LEU A 65 -4.47 -6.90 -6.72
N PHE A 66 -3.66 -6.67 -5.68
CA PHE A 66 -3.95 -7.13 -4.33
C PHE A 66 -5.31 -6.62 -3.84
N THR A 67 -5.57 -5.32 -3.98
CA THR A 67 -6.88 -4.72 -3.66
C THR A 67 -8.01 -5.36 -4.47
N HIS A 68 -7.79 -5.62 -5.76
CA HIS A 68 -8.80 -6.27 -6.61
C HIS A 68 -9.14 -7.68 -6.12
N VAL A 69 -8.15 -8.49 -5.76
CA VAL A 69 -8.35 -9.83 -5.19
C VAL A 69 -9.13 -9.76 -3.88
N VAL A 70 -8.78 -8.83 -2.97
CA VAL A 70 -9.50 -8.61 -1.71
C VAL A 70 -10.97 -8.26 -1.99
N ASN A 71 -11.23 -7.39 -2.95
CA ASN A 71 -12.59 -7.00 -3.32
C ASN A 71 -13.40 -8.17 -3.90
N LEU A 72 -12.79 -9.02 -4.74
CA LEU A 72 -13.42 -10.23 -5.26
C LEU A 72 -13.81 -11.21 -4.14
N ILE A 73 -12.91 -11.42 -3.18
CA ILE A 73 -13.18 -12.25 -2.01
C ILE A 73 -14.33 -11.65 -1.20
N ASN A 74 -14.27 -10.35 -0.89
CA ASN A 74 -15.33 -9.66 -0.15
C ASN A 74 -16.69 -9.79 -0.83
N ALA A 75 -16.75 -9.57 -2.15
CA ALA A 75 -18.00 -9.72 -2.91
C ALA A 75 -18.53 -11.16 -2.92
N SER A 76 -17.65 -12.16 -2.82
CA SER A 76 -18.06 -13.58 -2.79
C SER A 76 -18.61 -14.04 -1.44
N ILE A 77 -18.26 -13.34 -0.34
CA ILE A 77 -18.68 -13.70 1.02
C ILE A 77 -19.68 -12.70 1.62
N SER A 78 -19.86 -11.53 1.01
CA SER A 78 -20.86 -10.55 1.43
C SER A 78 -22.26 -11.05 1.09
N ASN A 79 -23.10 -11.27 2.10
CA ASN A 79 -24.52 -11.53 1.91
C ASN A 79 -25.29 -10.21 1.96
N GLU A 80 -25.96 -9.83 0.86
CA GLU A 80 -26.85 -8.66 0.82
C GLU A 80 -28.05 -8.80 1.78
N GLU A 81 -28.42 -10.04 2.14
CA GLU A 81 -29.45 -10.33 3.15
C GLU A 81 -28.97 -10.11 4.60
N PHE A 82 -27.66 -10.08 4.84
CA PHE A 82 -27.09 -9.65 6.12
C PHE A 82 -27.06 -8.12 6.12
N MET A 83 -28.23 -7.52 6.35
CA MET A 83 -28.33 -6.16 6.85
C MET A 83 -27.33 -6.01 8.02
N PRO A 84 -26.59 -4.88 8.14
CA PRO A 84 -25.61 -4.72 9.20
C PRO A 84 -26.32 -4.89 10.54
N THR A 85 -26.18 -6.07 11.13
CA THR A 85 -26.52 -6.26 12.54
C THR A 85 -25.61 -5.29 13.28
N GLU A 86 -26.13 -4.54 14.25
CA GLU A 86 -25.37 -3.53 15.02
C GLU A 86 -24.14 -4.10 15.75
N SER A 87 -23.92 -5.41 15.66
CA SER A 87 -22.79 -6.14 16.24
C SER A 87 -22.06 -6.94 15.16
N ALA A 88 -20.73 -6.80 15.15
CA ALA A 88 -19.81 -7.61 14.35
C ALA A 88 -18.63 -8.03 15.23
N ILE A 89 -18.05 -9.20 14.95
CA ILE A 89 -16.82 -9.68 15.59
C ILE A 89 -15.73 -9.66 14.53
N GLY A 90 -14.74 -8.80 14.71
CA GLY A 90 -13.56 -8.72 13.85
C GLY A 90 -12.41 -9.54 14.42
N VAL A 91 -11.66 -10.20 13.55
CA VAL A 91 -10.37 -10.81 13.89
C VAL A 91 -9.28 -9.97 13.24
N LEU A 92 -8.31 -9.53 14.02
CA LEU A 92 -7.15 -8.78 13.55
C LEU A 92 -5.91 -9.68 13.63
N ASP A 93 -5.33 -9.96 12.47
CA ASP A 93 -4.03 -10.62 12.33
C ASP A 93 -3.05 -9.59 11.75
N ILE A 94 -2.02 -9.24 12.51
CA ILE A 94 -1.07 -8.18 12.17
C ILE A 94 0.33 -8.56 12.66
N PHE A 95 1.35 -8.02 11.99
CA PHE A 95 2.75 -8.19 12.38
C PHE A 95 3.02 -7.68 13.80
N GLY A 96 3.81 -8.44 14.56
CA GLY A 96 4.34 -8.02 15.86
C GLY A 96 5.48 -7.00 15.74
N PHE A 97 5.97 -6.52 16.89
CA PHE A 97 7.10 -5.60 16.95
C PHE A 97 8.37 -6.19 16.30
N GLU A 98 9.05 -5.40 15.47
CA GLU A 98 10.26 -5.79 14.74
C GLU A 98 11.47 -4.94 15.16
N SER A 99 12.62 -5.60 15.33
CA SER A 99 13.90 -4.92 15.55
C SER A 99 15.03 -5.69 14.88
N PHE A 100 15.56 -5.10 13.80
CA PHE A 100 16.68 -5.66 13.04
C PHE A 100 17.92 -4.78 13.17
N GLU A 101 19.07 -5.28 12.68
CA GLU A 101 20.32 -4.50 12.63
C GLU A 101 20.18 -3.22 11.81
N THR A 102 19.40 -3.26 10.72
CA THR A 102 19.02 -2.09 9.91
C THR A 102 17.50 -2.06 9.80
N ASN A 103 16.89 -0.98 10.29
CA ASN A 103 15.45 -0.75 10.23
C ASN A 103 15.17 0.33 9.17
N SER A 104 14.18 0.08 8.33
CA SER A 104 13.72 1.01 7.30
C SER A 104 12.39 1.66 7.72
N PHE A 105 11.80 2.46 6.84
CA PHE A 105 10.50 3.07 7.04
C PHE A 105 9.40 2.04 7.34
N GLU A 106 9.50 0.85 6.77
CA GLU A 106 8.57 -0.26 6.98
C GLU A 106 8.51 -0.68 8.46
N GLN A 107 9.66 -0.89 9.11
CA GLN A 107 9.70 -1.24 10.54
C GLN A 107 9.15 -0.11 11.41
N LEU A 108 9.38 1.15 11.03
CA LEU A 108 8.78 2.29 11.74
C LEU A 108 7.25 2.21 11.70
N CYS A 109 6.66 1.94 10.53
CA CYS A 109 5.20 1.77 10.40
C CYS A 109 4.68 0.58 11.21
N ILE A 110 5.36 -0.57 11.18
CA ILE A 110 4.99 -1.77 11.93
C ILE A 110 5.02 -1.50 13.44
N ASN A 111 6.13 -0.95 13.94
CA ASN A 111 6.31 -0.69 15.36
C ASN A 111 5.39 0.42 15.87
N TYR A 112 5.15 1.46 15.07
CA TYR A 112 4.20 2.51 15.44
C TYR A 112 2.78 1.94 15.56
N CYS A 113 2.35 1.08 14.64
CA CYS A 113 1.06 0.42 14.75
C CYS A 113 0.96 -0.44 16.03
N ASN A 114 2.02 -1.18 16.35
CA ASN A 114 2.10 -1.96 17.59
C ASN A 114 2.01 -1.09 18.85
N GLU A 115 2.66 0.08 18.86
CA GLU A 115 2.61 1.00 19.99
C GLU A 115 1.18 1.51 20.24
N ILE A 116 0.45 1.86 19.18
CA ILE A 116 -0.95 2.28 19.29
C ILE A 116 -1.84 1.14 19.79
N LEU A 117 -1.63 -0.09 19.32
CA LEU A 117 -2.36 -1.27 19.79
C LEU A 117 -2.08 -1.56 21.26
N GLN A 118 -0.82 -1.46 21.69
CA GLN A 118 -0.44 -1.65 23.09
C GLN A 118 -1.03 -0.55 23.98
N GLN A 119 -1.05 0.70 23.51
CA GLN A 119 -1.69 1.82 24.21
C GLN A 119 -3.19 1.58 24.39
N GLN A 120 -3.88 1.12 23.34
CA GLN A 120 -5.30 0.78 23.42
C GLN A 120 -5.54 -0.38 24.40
N PHE A 121 -4.73 -1.44 24.32
CA PHE A 121 -4.82 -2.59 25.23
C PHE A 121 -4.68 -2.15 26.70
N ASN A 122 -3.62 -1.40 27.02
CA ASN A 122 -3.37 -0.91 28.37
C ASN A 122 -4.52 -0.04 28.88
N THR A 123 -5.07 0.83 28.03
CA THR A 123 -6.20 1.70 28.40
C THR A 123 -7.45 0.89 28.73
N VAL A 124 -7.77 -0.12 27.92
CA VAL A 124 -8.94 -0.97 28.14
C VAL A 124 -8.78 -1.83 29.39
N VAL A 125 -7.60 -2.45 29.57
CA VAL A 125 -7.32 -3.28 30.75
C VAL A 125 -7.38 -2.45 32.02
N PHE A 126 -6.70 -1.30 32.04
CA PHE A 126 -6.70 -0.42 33.22
C PHE A 126 -8.10 0.08 33.58
N LYS A 127 -8.91 0.45 32.57
CA LYS A 127 -10.29 0.86 32.81
C LYS A 127 -11.12 -0.28 33.43
N LYS A 128 -10.99 -1.50 32.91
CA LYS A 128 -11.70 -2.67 33.45
C LYS A 128 -11.26 -3.01 34.87
N GLU A 129 -9.96 -2.99 35.14
CA GLU A 129 -9.44 -3.21 36.50
C GLU A 129 -10.03 -2.19 37.47
N LYS A 130 -10.03 -0.90 37.10
CA LYS A 130 -10.61 0.15 37.94
C LYS A 130 -12.11 -0.06 38.20
N GLU A 131 -12.88 -0.43 37.18
CA GLU A 131 -14.31 -0.77 37.33
C GLU A 131 -14.53 -1.94 38.29
N GLU A 132 -13.62 -2.92 38.31
CA GLU A 132 -13.65 -4.06 39.23
C GLU A 132 -13.28 -3.63 40.67
N TYR A 133 -12.23 -2.82 40.85
CA TYR A 133 -11.86 -2.26 42.16
C TYR A 133 -12.97 -1.42 42.79
N GLU A 134 -13.63 -0.56 42.00
CA GLU A 134 -14.77 0.26 42.45
C GLU A 134 -15.96 -0.61 42.88
N LYS A 135 -16.21 -1.71 42.15
CA LYS A 135 -17.28 -2.66 42.48
C LYS A 135 -17.02 -3.41 43.78
N ASP A 136 -15.75 -3.72 44.06
CA ASP A 136 -15.35 -4.44 45.27
C ASP A 136 -15.11 -3.51 46.48
N GLU A 137 -15.34 -2.19 46.33
CA GLU A 137 -15.10 -1.14 47.35
C GLU A 137 -13.63 -1.08 47.84
N ILE A 138 -12.69 -1.51 47.00
CA ILE A 138 -11.25 -1.52 47.31
C ILE A 138 -10.62 -0.29 46.67
N SER A 139 -10.06 0.60 47.50
CA SER A 139 -9.33 1.79 47.05
C SER A 139 -7.87 1.50 46.72
#